data_AF-A0A9E0YJC3-F1
#
_entry.id   AF-A0A9E0YJC3-F1
#
_cell.length_a   1.000
_cell.length_b   1.000
_cell.length_c   1.000
_cell.angle_alpha   90.00
_cell.angle_beta   90.00
_cell.angle_gamma   90.00
#
_symmetry.space_group_name_H-M   'P 1'
#
loop_
_entity.id
_entity.type
_entity.pdbx_description
1 polymer ?
#
loop_
_entity_poly.entity_id
_entity_poly.type
_entity_poly.pdbx_seq_one_letter_code
_entity_poly.pdbx_strand_id
1 'polypeptide(L)'
;MKPRVRQIAERIEGLLAAEIRLDREVVHYIESAAGASDPAELTRQMADSDTCDSQSLFELIFYPEQSHQRYLEPELEAGALEESENRAVEDRLAEKRLRPRLVFPEGGKTGGIQLPENIVRQYVRRLNLTRQIPRRVADAIRSRIRDPEQAVIVRVRLRNTRFGFTGDVVSFLCAYLEKVPAVSESDMERLDLALSLLDHLPQKTDIYTAMMAYKHHCEEMIRRADTSEQRLRSQPVEALIMQGVNIPCISAEQARFRIRMIDEIALRVFGRTEMAGPAEAGGQSPINPGALNAARNLDKVIKILS
;
A
#
# COMPACT_ATOMS: atom_id res chain seq x y z
N MET A 1 -2.36 29.88 -13.84
CA MET A 1 -1.79 28.59 -13.36
C MET A 1 -0.26 28.67 -13.44
N LYS A 2 0.48 28.26 -12.39
CA LYS A 2 1.95 28.29 -12.37
C LYS A 2 2.54 27.31 -13.42
N PRO A 3 3.73 27.55 -14.00
CA PRO A 3 4.30 26.70 -15.05
C PRO A 3 4.41 25.23 -14.68
N ARG A 4 4.86 24.93 -13.45
CA ARG A 4 4.98 23.58 -12.91
C ARG A 4 3.64 22.85 -12.79
N VAL A 5 2.60 23.55 -12.35
CA VAL A 5 1.23 23.00 -12.23
C VAL A 5 0.68 22.65 -13.62
N ARG A 6 0.97 23.49 -14.62
CA ARG A 6 0.63 23.22 -16.01
C ARG A 6 1.32 21.96 -16.54
N GLN A 7 2.61 21.81 -16.27
CA GLN A 7 3.41 20.66 -16.69
C GLN A 7 2.92 19.35 -16.06
N ILE A 8 2.58 19.36 -14.77
CA ILE A 8 1.98 18.20 -14.11
C ILE A 8 0.64 17.84 -14.76
N ALA A 9 -0.23 18.82 -15.01
CA ALA A 9 -1.51 18.57 -15.67
C ALA A 9 -1.34 17.99 -17.09
N GLU A 10 -0.39 18.50 -17.88
CA GLU A 10 -0.10 17.99 -19.23
C GLU A 10 0.46 16.56 -19.20
N ARG A 11 1.27 16.22 -18.19
CA ARG A 11 1.74 14.84 -17.97
C ARG A 11 0.60 13.89 -17.59
N ILE A 12 -0.28 14.29 -16.66
CA ILE A 12 -1.43 13.47 -16.23
C ILE A 12 -2.39 13.26 -17.40
N GLU A 13 -2.63 14.31 -18.19
CA GLU A 13 -3.41 14.20 -19.42
C GLU A 13 -2.80 13.17 -20.37
N GLY A 14 -1.49 13.21 -20.59
CA GLY A 14 -0.80 12.21 -21.42
C GLY A 14 -1.01 10.78 -20.93
N LEU A 15 -1.01 10.56 -19.62
CA LEU A 15 -1.30 9.25 -19.02
C LEU A 15 -2.76 8.83 -19.22
N LEU A 16 -3.71 9.75 -19.00
CA LEU A 16 -5.15 9.47 -19.13
C LEU A 16 -5.63 9.40 -20.58
N ALA A 17 -4.91 9.99 -21.53
CA ALA A 17 -5.20 9.93 -22.96
C ALA A 17 -4.50 8.75 -23.66
N ALA A 18 -3.56 8.08 -22.99
CA ALA A 18 -2.87 6.92 -23.53
C ALA A 18 -3.83 5.76 -23.79
N GLU A 19 -3.43 4.86 -24.69
CA GLU A 19 -4.16 3.61 -24.91
C GLU A 19 -4.01 2.70 -23.68
N ILE A 20 -5.14 2.24 -23.14
CA ILE A 20 -5.17 1.33 -21.99
C ILE A 20 -5.42 -0.07 -22.54
N ARG A 21 -4.43 -0.95 -22.36
CA ARG A 21 -4.52 -2.36 -22.74
C ARG A 21 -5.06 -3.14 -21.55
N LEU A 22 -6.26 -3.71 -21.72
CA LEU A 22 -6.83 -4.58 -20.71
C LEU A 22 -6.16 -5.95 -20.79
N ASP A 23 -5.75 -6.49 -19.65
CA ASP A 23 -5.28 -7.87 -19.59
C ASP A 23 -6.47 -8.86 -19.61
N ARG A 24 -6.16 -10.15 -19.77
CA ARG A 24 -7.19 -11.20 -19.87
C ARG A 24 -7.95 -11.40 -18.56
N GLU A 25 -7.32 -11.18 -17.42
CA GLU A 25 -7.95 -11.38 -16.11
C GLU A 25 -8.96 -10.28 -15.83
N VAL A 26 -8.62 -9.02 -16.15
CA VAL A 26 -9.49 -7.85 -16.08
C VAL A 26 -10.68 -8.02 -17.03
N VAL A 27 -10.45 -8.46 -18.27
CA VAL A 27 -11.57 -8.73 -19.21
C VAL A 27 -12.48 -9.84 -18.68
N HIS A 28 -11.92 -10.95 -18.18
CA HIS A 28 -12.71 -12.04 -17.61
C HIS A 28 -13.53 -11.59 -16.38
N TYR A 29 -12.96 -10.71 -15.56
CA TYR A 29 -13.68 -10.10 -14.45
C TYR A 29 -14.81 -9.18 -14.93
N ILE A 30 -14.57 -8.33 -15.93
CA ILE A 30 -15.58 -7.45 -16.53
C ILE A 30 -16.72 -8.28 -17.14
N GLU A 31 -16.40 -9.35 -17.85
CA GLU A 31 -17.39 -10.29 -18.41
C GLU A 31 -18.23 -10.93 -17.31
N SER A 32 -17.60 -11.36 -16.21
CA SER A 32 -18.29 -12.03 -15.11
C SER A 32 -19.14 -11.08 -14.27
N ALA A 33 -18.64 -9.87 -13.98
CA ALA A 33 -19.27 -8.92 -13.06
C ALA A 33 -20.27 -8.02 -13.77
N ALA A 34 -19.95 -7.57 -14.99
CA ALA A 34 -20.75 -6.60 -15.73
C ALA A 34 -21.43 -7.23 -16.97
N GLY A 35 -21.03 -8.42 -17.40
CA GLY A 35 -21.60 -9.06 -18.59
C GLY A 35 -21.20 -8.40 -19.91
N ALA A 36 -20.12 -7.60 -19.92
CA ALA A 36 -19.59 -6.98 -21.13
C ALA A 36 -18.43 -7.79 -21.71
N SER A 37 -18.62 -8.29 -22.93
CA SER A 37 -17.66 -9.14 -23.66
C SER A 37 -16.92 -8.40 -24.79
N ASP A 38 -17.32 -7.17 -25.08
CA ASP A 38 -16.65 -6.33 -26.07
C ASP A 38 -16.61 -4.84 -25.68
N PRO A 39 -15.78 -4.02 -26.36
CA PRO A 39 -15.66 -2.61 -26.02
C PRO A 39 -16.96 -1.81 -26.18
N ALA A 40 -17.88 -2.22 -27.07
CA ALA A 40 -19.12 -1.49 -27.30
C ALA A 40 -20.15 -1.78 -26.19
N GLU A 41 -20.19 -3.00 -25.68
CA GLU A 41 -20.93 -3.38 -24.48
C GLU A 41 -20.39 -2.66 -23.25
N LEU A 42 -19.07 -2.69 -23.04
CA LEU A 42 -18.45 -2.00 -21.90
C LEU A 42 -18.71 -0.49 -21.96
N THR A 43 -18.58 0.13 -23.14
CA THR A 43 -18.86 1.57 -23.31
C THR A 43 -20.32 1.90 -23.02
N ARG A 44 -21.27 1.02 -23.38
CA ARG A 44 -22.69 1.21 -23.06
C ARG A 44 -22.96 1.12 -21.56
N GLN A 45 -22.32 0.17 -20.87
CA GLN A 45 -22.48 0.02 -19.42
C GLN A 45 -21.84 1.19 -18.65
N MET A 46 -20.72 1.71 -19.14
CA MET A 46 -20.03 2.85 -18.53
C MET A 46 -20.62 4.21 -18.95
N ALA A 47 -21.60 4.23 -19.86
CA ALA A 47 -22.28 5.47 -20.27
C ALA A 47 -23.17 6.04 -19.16
N ASP A 48 -23.68 5.20 -18.26
CA ASP A 48 -24.46 5.61 -17.08
C ASP A 48 -23.56 5.66 -15.84
N SER A 49 -22.77 6.74 -15.74
CA SER A 49 -21.71 6.94 -14.74
C SER A 49 -22.19 7.05 -13.29
N ASP A 50 -23.51 7.11 -13.06
CA ASP A 50 -24.11 7.28 -11.74
C ASP A 50 -24.48 5.94 -11.09
N THR A 51 -24.31 4.82 -11.80
CA THR A 51 -24.51 3.48 -11.25
C THR A 51 -23.30 3.01 -10.45
N CYS A 52 -23.54 2.27 -9.36
CA CYS A 52 -22.47 1.68 -8.53
C CYS A 52 -21.53 0.77 -9.35
N ASP A 53 -22.10 0.06 -10.33
CA ASP A 53 -21.36 -0.86 -11.19
C ASP A 53 -20.42 -0.09 -12.13
N SER A 54 -20.89 0.99 -12.77
CA SER A 54 -20.04 1.83 -13.61
C SER A 54 -18.88 2.46 -12.84
N GLN A 55 -19.12 2.93 -11.60
CA GLN A 55 -18.08 3.49 -10.75
C GLN A 55 -17.02 2.45 -10.42
N SER A 56 -17.42 1.23 -10.09
CA SER A 56 -16.50 0.12 -9.81
C SER A 56 -15.66 -0.23 -11.04
N LEU A 57 -16.25 -0.21 -12.24
CA LEU A 57 -15.53 -0.41 -13.50
C LEU A 57 -14.53 0.71 -13.81
N PHE A 58 -14.93 1.97 -13.61
CA PHE A 58 -13.99 3.10 -13.74
C PHE A 58 -12.85 2.99 -12.73
N GLU A 59 -13.12 2.60 -11.50
CA GLU A 59 -12.08 2.42 -10.49
C GLU A 59 -11.11 1.29 -10.82
N LEU A 60 -11.60 0.20 -11.41
CA LEU A 60 -10.78 -0.93 -11.85
C LEU A 60 -9.85 -0.52 -13.01
N ILE A 61 -10.40 0.16 -14.02
CA ILE A 61 -9.68 0.47 -15.27
C ILE A 61 -8.78 1.70 -15.10
N PHE A 62 -9.22 2.70 -14.33
CA PHE A 62 -8.54 3.99 -14.17
C PHE A 62 -7.99 4.17 -12.76
N TYR A 63 -7.50 3.11 -12.13
CA TYR A 63 -6.69 3.26 -10.93
C TYR A 63 -5.29 3.77 -11.31
N PRO A 64 -4.74 4.82 -10.67
CA PRO A 64 -3.38 5.25 -10.95
C PRO A 64 -2.39 4.21 -10.41
N GLU A 65 -1.72 3.52 -11.32
CA GLU A 65 -0.63 2.63 -10.99
C GLU A 65 0.57 3.37 -10.38
N GLN A 66 1.43 2.62 -9.69
CA GLN A 66 2.66 3.18 -9.14
C GLN A 66 3.59 3.72 -10.24
N SER A 67 3.54 3.14 -11.45
CA SER A 67 4.25 3.61 -12.64
C SER A 67 3.90 5.07 -12.98
N HIS A 68 2.61 5.42 -12.93
CA HIS A 68 2.11 6.78 -13.15
C HIS A 68 2.64 7.77 -12.10
N GLN A 69 2.64 7.36 -10.84
CA GLN A 69 3.17 8.20 -9.74
C GLN A 69 4.68 8.41 -9.87
N ARG A 70 5.44 7.36 -10.23
CA ARG A 70 6.89 7.45 -10.50
C ARG A 70 7.19 8.42 -11.65
N TYR A 71 6.38 8.39 -12.71
CA TYR A 71 6.52 9.30 -13.86
C TYR A 71 6.34 10.79 -13.48
N LEU A 72 5.53 11.06 -12.46
CA LEU A 72 5.26 12.43 -11.98
C LEU A 72 6.23 12.88 -10.88
N GLU A 73 6.89 11.97 -10.18
CA GLU A 73 7.74 12.28 -9.02
C GLU A 73 8.86 13.31 -9.29
N PRO A 74 9.54 13.34 -10.46
CA PRO A 74 10.53 14.36 -10.74
C PRO A 74 10.00 15.79 -10.64
N GLU A 75 8.73 16.00 -11.03
CA GLU A 75 8.08 17.31 -10.87
C GLU A 75 7.69 17.58 -9.43
N LEU A 76 7.45 16.55 -8.62
CA LEU A 76 7.06 16.64 -7.21
C LEU A 76 8.24 16.71 -6.24
N GLU A 77 9.46 16.44 -6.72
CA GLU A 77 10.69 16.56 -5.92
C GLU A 77 10.91 18.00 -5.43
N ALA A 78 10.55 19.00 -6.25
CA ALA A 78 10.68 20.41 -5.89
C ALA A 78 9.70 20.85 -4.76
N GLY A 79 8.71 20.02 -4.42
CA GLY A 79 7.73 20.27 -3.36
C GLY A 79 6.39 19.62 -3.66
N ALA A 80 5.51 19.45 -2.68
CA ALA A 80 4.12 19.07 -2.99
C ALA A 80 3.37 20.21 -3.69
N LEU A 81 2.22 19.89 -4.29
CA LEU A 81 1.27 20.90 -4.72
C LEU A 81 0.48 21.44 -3.53
N GLU A 82 0.15 22.72 -3.56
CA GLU A 82 -0.85 23.29 -2.67
C GLU A 82 -2.26 22.81 -3.08
N GLU A 83 -3.21 22.82 -2.14
CA GLU A 83 -4.59 22.36 -2.41
C GLU A 83 -5.29 23.18 -3.52
N SER A 84 -4.96 24.47 -3.64
CA SER A 84 -5.43 25.32 -4.75
C SER A 84 -4.80 24.95 -6.09
N GLU A 85 -3.55 24.51 -6.09
CA GLU A 85 -2.86 24.05 -7.30
C GLU A 85 -3.39 22.70 -7.75
N ASN A 86 -3.62 21.78 -6.81
CA ASN A 86 -4.24 20.49 -7.08
C ASN A 86 -5.64 20.63 -7.67
N ARG A 87 -6.46 21.54 -7.12
CA ARG A 87 -7.77 21.87 -7.69
C ARG A 87 -7.67 22.44 -9.10
N ALA A 88 -6.69 23.29 -9.39
CA ALA A 88 -6.48 23.80 -10.74
C ALA A 88 -6.09 22.70 -11.75
N VAL A 89 -5.37 21.65 -11.31
CA VAL A 89 -5.10 20.45 -12.13
C VAL A 89 -6.39 19.67 -12.37
N GLU A 90 -7.16 19.41 -11.32
CA GLU A 90 -8.45 18.72 -11.41
C GLU A 90 -9.41 19.41 -12.39
N ASP A 91 -9.63 20.71 -12.24
CA ASP A 91 -10.57 21.49 -13.07
C ASP A 91 -10.13 21.49 -14.54
N ARG A 92 -8.83 21.72 -14.80
CA ARG A 92 -8.28 21.70 -16.16
C ARG A 92 -8.47 20.34 -16.85
N LEU A 93 -8.26 19.24 -16.12
CA LEU A 93 -8.40 17.90 -16.69
C LEU A 93 -9.87 17.53 -16.91
N ALA A 94 -10.76 17.93 -16.00
CA ALA A 94 -12.20 17.74 -16.13
C ALA A 94 -12.78 18.45 -17.37
N GLU A 95 -12.35 19.70 -17.62
CA GLU A 95 -12.77 20.49 -18.78
C GLU A 95 -12.41 19.85 -20.13
N LYS A 96 -11.36 19.02 -20.17
CA LYS A 96 -10.85 18.42 -21.42
C LYS A 96 -11.70 17.28 -21.97
N ARG A 97 -12.64 16.74 -21.19
CA ARG A 97 -13.52 15.62 -21.60
C ARG A 97 -12.73 14.48 -22.26
N LEU A 98 -11.77 13.95 -21.53
CA LEU A 98 -10.82 12.95 -22.01
C LEU A 98 -11.53 11.69 -22.52
N ARG A 99 -11.01 11.14 -23.62
CA ARG A 99 -11.54 9.94 -24.29
C ARG A 99 -10.44 8.89 -24.50
N PRO A 100 -9.92 8.26 -23.44
CA PRO A 100 -9.00 7.13 -23.55
C PRO A 100 -9.54 6.04 -24.45
N ARG A 101 -8.62 5.38 -25.17
CA ARG A 101 -8.93 4.21 -25.98
C ARG A 101 -8.58 2.94 -25.18
N LEU A 102 -9.57 2.10 -24.95
CA LEU A 102 -9.37 0.76 -24.41
C LEU A 102 -9.04 -0.21 -25.55
N VAL A 103 -8.09 -1.09 -25.30
CA VAL A 103 -7.66 -2.15 -26.22
C VAL A 103 -7.91 -3.49 -25.53
N PHE A 104 -8.80 -4.29 -26.13
CA PHE A 104 -9.10 -5.63 -25.62
C PHE A 104 -8.06 -6.63 -26.16
N PRO A 105 -7.65 -7.62 -25.34
CA PRO A 105 -6.61 -8.57 -25.71
C PRO A 105 -7.06 -9.55 -26.81
N GLU A 106 -8.36 -9.82 -26.89
CA GLU A 106 -8.93 -10.73 -27.89
C GLU A 106 -9.51 -9.97 -29.08
N GLY A 107 -9.01 -10.27 -30.29
CA GLY A 107 -9.48 -9.68 -31.54
C GLY A 107 -9.05 -8.24 -31.80
N GLY A 108 -8.23 -7.63 -30.94
CA GLY A 108 -7.70 -6.27 -31.13
C GLY A 108 -8.78 -5.19 -31.17
N LYS A 109 -9.97 -5.49 -30.64
CA LYS A 109 -11.09 -4.55 -30.62
C LYS A 109 -10.72 -3.35 -29.73
N THR A 110 -11.07 -2.15 -30.19
CA THR A 110 -10.84 -0.93 -29.43
C THR A 110 -12.13 -0.14 -29.24
N GLY A 111 -12.25 0.52 -28.09
CA GLY A 111 -13.39 1.37 -27.75
C GLY A 111 -12.94 2.64 -27.05
N GLY A 112 -13.54 3.78 -27.41
CA GLY A 112 -13.29 5.04 -26.72
C GLY A 112 -14.27 5.21 -25.56
N ILE A 113 -13.77 5.48 -24.36
CA ILE A 113 -14.60 5.75 -23.19
C ILE A 113 -14.46 7.21 -22.82
N GLN A 114 -15.59 7.90 -22.68
CA GLN A 114 -15.60 9.26 -22.14
C GLN A 114 -15.41 9.19 -20.63
N LEU A 115 -14.34 9.80 -20.12
CA LEU A 115 -14.09 9.89 -18.69
C LEU A 115 -15.02 10.93 -18.05
N PRO A 116 -15.85 10.52 -17.08
CA PRO A 116 -16.62 11.46 -16.27
C PRO A 116 -15.70 12.33 -15.39
N GLU A 117 -16.15 13.55 -15.07
CA GLU A 117 -15.34 14.51 -14.30
C GLU A 117 -14.98 14.00 -12.90
N ASN A 118 -15.90 13.29 -12.24
CA ASN A 118 -15.64 12.68 -10.93
C ASN A 118 -14.52 11.64 -10.97
N ILE A 119 -14.42 10.86 -12.05
CA ILE A 119 -13.33 9.87 -12.23
C ILE A 119 -11.99 10.56 -12.44
N VAL A 120 -11.95 11.62 -13.25
CA VAL A 120 -10.74 12.43 -13.43
C VAL A 120 -10.28 13.02 -12.09
N ARG A 121 -11.20 13.62 -11.32
CA ARG A 121 -10.90 14.16 -9.99
C ARG A 121 -10.41 13.08 -9.03
N GLN A 122 -11.04 11.92 -9.02
CA GLN A 122 -10.65 10.80 -8.18
C GLN A 122 -9.25 10.27 -8.55
N TYR A 123 -8.94 10.17 -9.84
CA TYR A 123 -7.61 9.81 -10.33
C TYR A 123 -6.54 10.77 -9.80
N VAL A 124 -6.75 12.08 -9.95
CA VAL A 124 -5.81 13.10 -9.47
C VAL A 124 -5.62 13.02 -7.95
N ARG A 125 -6.69 12.83 -7.19
CA ARG A 125 -6.62 12.66 -5.72
C ARG A 125 -5.80 11.44 -5.32
N ARG A 126 -5.97 10.32 -6.02
CA ARG A 126 -5.23 9.07 -5.79
C ARG A 126 -3.74 9.16 -6.15
N LEU A 127 -3.31 10.18 -6.90
CA LEU A 127 -1.89 10.46 -7.15
C LEU A 127 -1.17 11.09 -5.95
N ASN A 128 -1.88 11.53 -4.91
CA ASN A 128 -1.30 12.09 -3.68
C ASN A 128 -0.35 13.29 -3.93
N LEU A 129 -0.68 14.16 -4.91
CA LEU A 129 0.18 15.27 -5.35
C LEU A 129 0.42 16.35 -4.26
N THR A 130 -0.51 16.47 -3.31
CA THR A 130 -0.46 17.44 -2.21
C THR A 130 0.32 16.93 -0.99
N ARG A 131 0.71 15.65 -0.99
CA ARG A 131 1.40 15.04 0.14
C ARG A 131 2.85 15.48 0.21
N GLN A 132 3.19 16.32 1.19
CA GLN A 132 4.55 16.82 1.34
C GLN A 132 5.46 15.84 2.09
N ILE A 133 6.53 15.41 1.44
CA ILE A 133 7.64 14.73 2.11
C ILE A 133 8.47 15.79 2.86
N PRO A 134 8.72 15.63 4.16
CA PRO A 134 9.53 16.57 4.93
C PRO A 134 10.93 16.70 4.36
N ARG A 135 11.45 17.93 4.32
CA ARG A 135 12.77 18.24 3.74
C ARG A 135 13.89 17.36 4.30
N ARG A 136 13.90 17.09 5.61
CA ARG A 136 14.88 16.20 6.25
C ARG A 136 14.87 14.78 5.68
N VAL A 137 13.69 14.23 5.39
CA VAL A 137 13.54 12.90 4.80
C VAL A 137 13.94 12.93 3.33
N ALA A 138 13.52 13.95 2.57
CA ALA A 138 13.92 14.13 1.18
C ALA A 138 15.45 14.26 1.02
N ASP A 139 16.10 15.00 1.93
CA ASP A 139 17.56 15.15 1.98
C ASP A 139 18.26 13.83 2.33
N ALA A 140 17.69 13.04 3.25
CA ALA A 140 18.20 11.71 3.58
C ALA A 140 18.11 10.75 2.38
N ILE A 141 16.99 10.75 1.65
CA ILE A 141 16.82 9.96 0.42
C ILE A 141 17.90 10.34 -0.59
N ARG A 142 18.05 11.64 -0.89
CA ARG A 142 19.00 12.15 -1.89
C ARG A 142 20.46 11.88 -1.54
N SER A 143 20.81 11.90 -0.25
CA SER A 143 22.19 11.69 0.19
C SER A 143 22.58 10.21 0.34
N ARG A 144 21.60 9.32 0.61
CA ARG A 144 21.85 7.91 0.90
C ARG A 144 21.54 6.96 -0.24
N ILE A 145 20.56 7.30 -1.10
CA ILE A 145 20.17 6.47 -2.25
C ILE A 145 20.87 7.01 -3.49
N ARG A 146 21.85 6.25 -4.01
CA ARG A 146 22.63 6.65 -5.20
C ARG A 146 21.88 6.45 -6.52
N ASP A 147 21.00 5.45 -6.56
CA ASP A 147 20.19 5.16 -7.74
C ASP A 147 18.97 6.10 -7.79
N PRO A 148 18.86 6.99 -8.80
CA PRO A 148 17.72 7.88 -8.95
C PRO A 148 16.37 7.16 -9.04
N GLU A 149 16.33 5.98 -9.66
CA GLU A 149 15.08 5.22 -9.80
C GLU A 149 14.60 4.70 -8.44
N GLN A 150 15.51 4.15 -7.62
CA GLN A 150 15.16 3.73 -6.26
C GLN A 150 14.72 4.91 -5.39
N ALA A 151 15.36 6.07 -5.54
CA ALA A 151 14.97 7.27 -4.82
C ALA A 151 13.53 7.72 -5.18
N VAL A 152 13.15 7.61 -6.47
CA VAL A 152 11.78 7.86 -6.93
C VAL A 152 10.81 6.85 -6.31
N ILE A 153 11.13 5.56 -6.31
CA ILE A 153 10.26 4.51 -5.73
C ILE A 153 10.01 4.77 -4.24
N VAL A 154 11.08 5.10 -3.48
CA VAL A 154 10.95 5.39 -2.04
C VAL A 154 10.06 6.61 -1.79
N ARG A 155 10.20 7.68 -2.59
CA ARG A 155 9.34 8.88 -2.47
C ARG A 155 7.88 8.55 -2.75
N VAL A 156 7.62 7.79 -3.81
CA VAL A 156 6.26 7.36 -4.17
C VAL A 156 5.64 6.53 -3.04
N ARG A 157 6.39 5.60 -2.45
CA ARG A 157 5.95 4.82 -1.27
C ARG A 157 5.59 5.73 -0.11
N LEU A 158 6.45 6.69 0.23
CA LEU A 158 6.19 7.67 1.30
C LEU A 158 4.95 8.53 1.02
N ARG A 159 4.65 8.89 -0.23
CA ARG A 159 3.42 9.61 -0.58
C ARG A 159 2.16 8.76 -0.47
N ASN A 160 2.27 7.44 -0.60
CA ASN A 160 1.13 6.54 -0.47
C ASN A 160 0.85 6.04 0.96
N THR A 161 1.73 6.37 1.91
CA THR A 161 1.47 6.08 3.34
C THR A 161 0.26 6.85 3.85
N ARG A 162 -0.32 6.40 4.95
CA ARG A 162 -1.49 7.00 5.62
C ARG A 162 -1.10 7.77 6.88
N PHE A 163 0.02 7.45 7.52
CA PHE A 163 0.48 8.16 8.72
C PHE A 163 0.85 9.63 8.45
N GLY A 164 0.82 10.49 9.47
CA GLY A 164 1.35 11.86 9.37
C GLY A 164 2.85 11.91 9.66
N PHE A 165 3.58 12.82 9.01
CA PHE A 165 5.00 13.04 9.29
C PHE A 165 5.21 13.84 10.58
N THR A 166 5.13 13.17 11.73
CA THR A 166 5.49 13.74 13.04
C THR A 166 7.01 13.83 13.21
N GLY A 167 7.48 14.59 14.21
CA GLY A 167 8.92 14.70 14.50
C GLY A 167 9.60 13.36 14.76
N ASP A 168 8.92 12.44 15.45
CA ASP A 168 9.43 11.10 15.77
C ASP A 168 9.50 10.22 14.51
N VAL A 169 8.46 10.26 13.67
CA VAL A 169 8.43 9.54 12.38
C VAL A 169 9.53 10.03 11.46
N VAL A 170 9.73 11.36 11.36
CA VAL A 170 10.81 11.95 10.56
C VAL A 170 12.18 11.50 11.08
N SER A 171 12.37 11.51 12.40
CA SER A 171 13.65 11.11 13.01
C SER A 171 13.92 9.61 12.80
N PHE A 172 12.90 8.77 12.94
CA PHE A 172 12.96 7.34 12.64
C PHE A 172 13.31 7.10 11.16
N LEU A 173 12.61 7.73 10.21
CA LEU A 173 12.86 7.55 8.78
C LEU A 173 14.26 8.02 8.37
N CYS A 174 14.74 9.14 8.91
CA CYS A 174 16.12 9.58 8.67
C CYS A 174 17.14 8.56 9.20
N ALA A 175 16.96 8.06 10.42
CA ALA A 175 17.84 7.05 11.00
C ALA A 175 17.77 5.70 10.25
N TYR A 176 16.58 5.33 9.76
CA TYR A 176 16.38 4.14 8.93
C TYR A 176 17.15 4.27 7.61
N LEU A 177 16.94 5.36 6.86
CA LEU A 177 17.60 5.60 5.57
C LEU A 177 19.13 5.73 5.70
N GLU A 178 19.63 6.17 6.86
CA GLU A 178 21.06 6.24 7.12
C GLU A 178 21.69 4.85 7.34
N LYS A 179 20.95 3.91 7.94
CA LYS A 179 21.49 2.63 8.40
C LYS A 179 21.05 1.42 7.56
N VAL A 180 20.02 1.60 6.73
CA VAL A 180 19.48 0.58 5.83
C VAL A 180 19.54 1.14 4.41
N PRO A 181 20.59 0.81 3.64
CA PRO A 181 20.68 1.25 2.25
C PRO A 181 19.57 0.55 1.44
N ALA A 182 18.63 1.30 0.89
CA ALA A 182 17.58 0.78 0.01
C ALA A 182 18.14 0.48 -1.38
N VAL A 183 18.94 -0.58 -1.49
CA VAL A 183 19.72 -0.92 -2.70
C VAL A 183 19.29 -2.26 -3.29
N SER A 184 18.69 -3.15 -2.50
CA SER A 184 18.17 -4.44 -2.95
C SER A 184 16.65 -4.55 -2.80
N GLU A 185 16.03 -5.51 -3.51
CA GLU A 185 14.60 -5.85 -3.34
C GLU A 185 14.27 -6.21 -1.89
N SER A 186 15.17 -6.93 -1.20
CA SER A 186 15.02 -7.27 0.21
C SER A 186 14.99 -6.02 1.11
N ASP A 187 15.76 -4.98 0.78
CA ASP A 187 15.73 -3.71 1.53
C ASP A 187 14.44 -2.92 1.27
N MET A 188 13.86 -3.08 0.09
CA MET A 188 12.56 -2.50 -0.25
C MET A 188 11.43 -3.20 0.50
N GLU A 189 11.48 -4.52 0.66
CA GLU A 189 10.53 -5.24 1.53
C GLU A 189 10.66 -4.79 3.00
N ARG A 190 11.89 -4.53 3.49
CA ARG A 190 12.11 -3.95 4.82
C ARG A 190 11.48 -2.58 4.97
N LEU A 191 11.60 -1.75 3.94
CA LEU A 191 10.96 -0.44 3.93
C LEU A 191 9.44 -0.59 3.94
N ASP A 192 8.86 -1.47 3.14
CA ASP A 192 7.41 -1.69 3.10
C ASP A 192 6.88 -2.17 4.45
N LEU A 193 7.60 -3.09 5.11
CA LEU A 193 7.27 -3.51 6.47
C LEU A 193 7.32 -2.32 7.44
N ALA A 194 8.40 -1.54 7.43
CA ALA A 194 8.54 -0.37 8.31
C ALA A 194 7.41 0.65 8.09
N LEU A 195 7.10 0.99 6.84
CA LEU A 195 6.04 1.94 6.50
C LEU A 195 4.65 1.39 6.89
N SER A 196 4.40 0.11 6.67
CA SER A 196 3.13 -0.53 7.08
C SER A 196 2.96 -0.52 8.59
N LEU A 197 4.02 -0.71 9.38
CA LEU A 197 3.95 -0.61 10.84
C LEU A 197 3.59 0.81 11.27
N LEU A 198 4.24 1.81 10.69
CA LEU A 198 3.97 3.23 10.94
C LEU A 198 2.51 3.61 10.61
N ASP A 199 1.94 3.05 9.54
CA ASP A 199 0.56 3.32 9.12
C ASP A 199 -0.49 2.86 10.14
N HIS A 200 -0.15 1.84 10.94
CA HIS A 200 -1.06 1.26 11.93
C HIS A 200 -0.77 1.71 13.36
N LEU A 201 0.19 2.62 13.55
CA LEU A 201 0.50 3.15 14.88
C LEU A 201 -0.65 3.98 15.43
N PRO A 202 -1.15 3.66 16.64
CA PRO A 202 -2.02 4.56 17.37
C PRO A 202 -1.30 5.90 17.61
N GLN A 203 -2.06 7.00 17.57
CA GLN A 203 -1.51 8.32 17.87
C GLN A 203 -0.88 8.31 19.27
N LYS A 204 0.38 8.76 19.36
CA LYS A 204 1.21 8.86 20.58
C LYS A 204 1.87 7.56 21.07
N THR A 205 1.76 6.44 20.36
CA THR A 205 2.55 5.25 20.69
C THR A 205 4.00 5.44 20.24
N ASP A 206 4.94 5.13 21.12
CA ASP A 206 6.36 5.09 20.76
C ASP A 206 6.62 4.04 19.68
N ILE A 207 7.39 4.42 18.65
CA ILE A 207 7.64 3.58 17.47
C ILE A 207 8.32 2.27 17.87
N TYR A 208 9.28 2.31 18.80
CA TYR A 208 9.98 1.13 19.26
C TYR A 208 9.04 0.18 20.01
N THR A 209 8.25 0.68 20.95
CA THR A 209 7.25 -0.14 21.67
C THR A 209 6.28 -0.83 20.72
N ALA A 210 5.83 -0.15 19.67
CA ALA A 210 4.94 -0.75 18.69
C ALA A 210 5.59 -1.81 17.81
N MET A 211 6.87 -1.63 17.43
CA MET A 211 7.63 -2.67 16.73
C MET A 211 7.78 -3.93 17.58
N MET A 212 8.06 -3.79 18.88
CA MET A 212 8.15 -4.94 19.79
C MET A 212 6.78 -5.61 19.99
N ALA A 213 5.71 -4.83 20.14
CA ALA A 213 4.36 -5.39 20.22
C ALA A 213 3.98 -6.20 18.96
N TYR A 214 4.38 -5.74 17.77
CA TYR A 214 4.18 -6.49 16.54
C TYR A 214 5.05 -7.76 16.48
N LYS A 215 6.29 -7.71 16.97
CA LYS A 215 7.14 -8.90 17.12
C LYS A 215 6.46 -9.96 17.99
N HIS A 216 5.99 -9.59 19.19
CA HIS A 216 5.26 -10.49 20.09
C HIS A 216 4.02 -11.09 19.42
N HIS A 217 3.32 -10.30 18.59
CA HIS A 217 2.20 -10.80 17.81
C HIS A 217 2.63 -11.84 16.76
N CYS A 218 3.73 -11.61 16.04
CA CYS A 218 4.26 -12.61 15.11
C CYS A 218 4.66 -13.92 15.82
N GLU A 219 5.23 -13.84 17.03
CA GLU A 219 5.57 -15.02 17.83
C GLU A 219 4.33 -15.82 18.23
N GLU A 220 3.25 -15.14 18.60
CA GLU A 220 1.94 -15.77 18.86
C GLU A 220 1.39 -16.46 17.60
N MET A 221 1.52 -15.83 16.44
CA MET A 221 1.08 -16.41 15.16
C MET A 221 1.88 -17.66 14.79
N ILE A 222 3.19 -17.68 15.06
CA ILE A 222 4.03 -18.87 14.87
C ILE A 222 3.58 -20.00 15.80
N ARG A 223 3.36 -19.72 17.09
CA ARG A 223 2.88 -20.74 18.05
C ARG A 223 1.54 -21.34 17.61
N ARG A 224 0.64 -20.52 17.09
CA ARG A 224 -0.66 -20.97 16.55
C ARG A 224 -0.50 -21.82 15.29
N ALA A 225 0.38 -21.43 14.38
CA ALA A 225 0.66 -22.19 13.16
C ALA A 225 1.27 -23.56 13.49
N ASP A 226 2.27 -23.60 14.37
CA ASP A 226 2.91 -24.85 14.80
C ASP A 226 1.90 -25.78 15.50
N THR A 227 1.01 -25.22 16.34
CA THR A 227 -0.07 -26.00 17.00
C THR A 227 -1.07 -26.53 15.98
N SER A 228 -1.43 -25.74 14.97
CA SER A 228 -2.34 -26.15 13.90
C SER A 228 -1.74 -27.26 13.04
N GLU A 229 -0.45 -27.17 12.72
CA GLU A 229 0.26 -28.19 11.96
C GLU A 229 0.36 -29.51 12.74
N GLN A 230 0.64 -29.45 14.05
CA GLN A 230 0.63 -30.63 14.91
C GLN A 230 -0.74 -31.32 14.94
N ARG A 231 -1.83 -30.53 15.00
CA ARG A 231 -3.19 -31.07 14.95
C ARG A 231 -3.49 -31.77 13.63
N LEU A 232 -3.11 -31.16 12.51
CA LEU A 232 -3.25 -31.74 11.17
C LEU A 232 -2.44 -33.02 10.97
N ARG A 233 -1.26 -33.14 11.59
CA ARG A 233 -0.47 -34.38 11.55
C ARG A 233 -1.08 -35.49 12.41
N SER A 234 -1.80 -35.13 13.48
CA SER A 234 -2.37 -36.07 14.44
C SER A 234 -3.79 -36.55 14.12
N GLN A 235 -4.55 -35.80 13.32
CA GLN A 235 -5.96 -36.10 13.02
C GLN A 235 -6.28 -35.86 11.54
N PRO A 236 -7.09 -36.73 10.89
CA PRO A 236 -7.59 -36.47 9.55
C PRO A 236 -8.45 -35.20 9.52
N VAL A 237 -8.37 -34.47 8.41
CA VAL A 237 -8.93 -33.11 8.25
C VAL A 237 -10.45 -33.10 8.50
N GLU A 238 -11.13 -34.18 8.14
CA GLU A 238 -12.56 -34.38 8.37
C GLU A 238 -12.93 -34.36 9.86
N ALA A 239 -12.07 -34.89 10.73
CA ALA A 239 -12.29 -34.88 12.18
C ALA A 239 -12.12 -33.48 12.78
N LEU A 240 -11.20 -32.67 12.22
CA LEU A 240 -10.98 -31.29 12.65
C LEU A 240 -12.13 -30.36 12.22
N ILE A 241 -12.70 -30.60 11.02
CA ILE A 241 -13.89 -29.90 10.54
C ILE A 241 -15.12 -30.25 11.41
N MET A 242 -15.29 -31.52 11.78
CA MET A 242 -16.38 -31.94 12.68
C MET A 242 -16.27 -31.36 14.10
N GLN A 243 -15.06 -31.04 14.57
CA GLN A 243 -14.81 -30.37 15.85
C GLN A 243 -14.96 -28.84 15.79
N GLY A 244 -15.27 -28.27 14.62
CA GLY A 244 -15.42 -26.82 14.44
C GLY A 244 -14.08 -26.06 14.55
N VAL A 245 -12.95 -26.73 14.38
CA VAL A 245 -11.63 -26.09 14.42
C VAL A 245 -11.39 -25.38 13.09
N ASN A 246 -11.40 -24.05 13.12
CA ASN A 246 -10.98 -23.24 11.99
C ASN A 246 -9.45 -23.39 11.85
N ILE A 247 -8.97 -23.85 10.70
CA ILE A 247 -7.54 -23.98 10.40
C ILE A 247 -7.10 -22.66 9.77
N PRO A 248 -6.45 -21.75 10.52
CA PRO A 248 -6.00 -20.50 9.95
C PRO A 248 -4.82 -20.78 8.99
N CYS A 249 -4.92 -20.28 7.75
CA CYS A 249 -3.82 -20.29 6.80
C CYS A 249 -2.80 -19.22 7.23
N ILE A 250 -1.92 -19.56 8.17
CA ILE A 250 -0.84 -18.68 8.65
C ILE A 250 0.49 -19.28 8.20
N SER A 251 1.23 -18.57 7.35
CA SER A 251 2.60 -18.96 7.03
C SER A 251 3.53 -18.59 8.20
N ALA A 252 3.89 -19.59 9.00
CA ALA A 252 4.89 -19.44 10.07
C ALA A 252 6.23 -18.90 9.52
N GLU A 253 6.57 -19.22 8.28
CA GLU A 253 7.77 -18.73 7.61
C GLU A 253 7.71 -17.22 7.35
N GLN A 254 6.59 -16.71 6.86
CA GLN A 254 6.40 -15.25 6.68
C GLN A 254 6.45 -14.50 8.02
N ALA A 255 5.85 -15.07 9.07
CA ALA A 255 5.93 -14.47 10.41
C ALA A 255 7.37 -14.45 10.95
N ARG A 256 8.14 -15.54 10.77
CA ARG A 256 9.57 -15.60 11.14
C ARG A 256 10.40 -14.59 10.34
N PHE A 257 10.11 -14.41 9.05
CA PHE A 257 10.77 -13.42 8.21
C PHE A 257 10.51 -11.99 8.72
N ARG A 258 9.25 -11.66 9.04
CA ARG A 258 8.88 -10.36 9.62
C ARG A 258 9.57 -10.09 10.96
N ILE A 259 9.70 -11.08 11.84
CA ILE A 259 10.44 -10.94 13.11
C ILE A 259 11.90 -10.58 12.84
N ARG A 260 12.59 -11.30 11.95
CA ARG A 260 13.99 -11.02 11.61
C ARG A 260 14.17 -9.58 11.12
N MET A 261 13.27 -9.11 10.25
CA MET A 261 13.31 -7.74 9.73
C MET A 261 13.10 -6.71 10.84
N ILE A 262 12.17 -6.94 11.76
CA ILE A 262 11.93 -6.04 12.90
C ILE A 262 13.16 -5.98 13.80
N ASP A 263 13.78 -7.12 14.10
CA ASP A 263 15.00 -7.18 14.92
C ASP A 263 16.15 -6.43 14.25
N GLU A 264 16.35 -6.61 12.94
CA GLU A 264 17.36 -5.88 12.17
C GLU A 264 17.11 -4.36 12.21
N ILE A 265 15.87 -3.92 12.00
CA ILE A 265 15.51 -2.51 12.04
C ILE A 265 15.68 -1.96 13.46
N ALA A 266 15.25 -2.69 14.47
CA ALA A 266 15.32 -2.28 15.86
C ALA A 266 16.78 -2.12 16.32
N LEU A 267 17.62 -3.12 16.03
CA LEU A 267 19.05 -3.09 16.32
C LEU A 267 19.76 -1.97 15.58
N ARG A 268 19.47 -1.77 14.29
CA ARG A 268 20.11 -0.69 13.52
C ARG A 268 19.65 0.66 14.02
N VAL A 269 18.34 0.93 14.06
CA VAL A 269 17.80 2.26 14.33
C VAL A 269 17.95 2.64 15.80
N PHE A 270 17.53 1.76 16.73
CA PHE A 270 17.47 2.04 18.17
C PHE A 270 18.63 1.45 18.98
N GLY A 271 19.46 0.58 18.39
CA GLY A 271 20.59 -0.03 19.09
C GLY A 271 20.21 -1.13 20.09
N ARG A 272 18.93 -1.53 20.11
CA ARG A 272 18.38 -2.54 21.01
C ARG A 272 17.23 -3.29 20.33
N THR A 273 17.01 -4.54 20.72
CA THR A 273 15.80 -5.29 20.43
C THR A 273 15.46 -6.15 21.66
N GLU A 274 14.18 -6.41 21.90
CA GLU A 274 13.78 -7.42 22.87
C GLU A 274 14.13 -8.78 22.27
N MET A 275 15.19 -9.41 22.76
CA MET A 275 15.50 -10.80 22.38
C MET A 275 14.35 -11.68 22.85
N ALA A 276 13.85 -12.55 21.97
CA ALA A 276 13.00 -13.65 22.38
C ALA A 276 13.85 -14.51 23.34
N GLY A 277 13.60 -14.39 24.64
CA GLY A 277 14.24 -15.22 25.63
C GLY A 277 13.87 -16.69 25.37
N PRO A 278 14.78 -17.65 25.56
CA PRO A 278 14.37 -19.04 25.68
C PRO A 278 13.33 -19.12 26.80
N ALA A 279 12.31 -19.95 26.63
CA ALA A 279 11.28 -20.18 27.63
C ALA A 279 11.91 -20.48 28.99
N GLU A 280 12.01 -19.47 29.85
CA GLU A 280 12.36 -19.69 31.25
C GLU A 280 11.13 -20.28 31.93
N ALA A 281 11.25 -21.59 32.18
CA ALA A 281 10.41 -22.30 33.12
C ALA A 281 10.47 -21.61 34.49
N GLY A 282 9.33 -21.08 34.93
CA GLY A 282 9.09 -20.79 36.34
C GLY A 282 8.76 -19.33 36.64
N GLY A 283 7.52 -19.09 37.08
CA GLY A 283 7.13 -17.86 37.77
C GLY A 283 5.95 -17.15 37.15
N GLN A 284 4.75 -17.63 37.43
CA GLN A 284 3.50 -16.93 37.15
C GLN A 284 3.45 -15.57 37.87
N SER A 285 3.09 -14.52 37.13
CA SER A 285 2.15 -13.52 37.64
C SER A 285 1.12 -13.23 36.55
N PRO A 286 -0.18 -13.19 36.89
CA PRO A 286 -1.25 -13.16 35.91
C PRO A 286 -1.24 -11.80 35.22
N ILE A 287 -0.94 -11.78 33.92
CA ILE A 287 -1.18 -10.61 33.09
C ILE A 287 -2.70 -10.39 33.09
N ASN A 288 -3.09 -9.27 33.68
CA ASN A 288 -4.46 -8.82 33.81
C ASN A 288 -5.10 -8.67 32.41
N PRO A 289 -6.13 -9.47 32.04
CA PRO A 289 -6.72 -9.46 30.70
C PRO A 289 -7.39 -8.13 30.31
N GLY A 290 -7.53 -7.19 31.26
CA GLY A 290 -8.17 -5.89 31.06
C GLY A 290 -7.32 -4.84 30.32
N ALA A 291 -6.01 -5.05 30.14
CA ALA A 291 -5.15 -4.09 29.43
C ALA A 291 -5.08 -4.33 27.90
N LEU A 292 -5.65 -5.42 27.40
CA LEU A 292 -5.57 -5.88 26.01
C LEU A 292 -6.67 -5.30 25.09
N ASN A 293 -7.24 -4.14 25.42
CA ASN A 293 -8.18 -3.44 24.51
C ASN A 293 -7.51 -2.74 23.31
N ALA A 294 -6.17 -2.78 23.21
CA ALA A 294 -5.45 -2.41 21.98
C ALA A 294 -5.47 -3.51 20.90
N ALA A 295 -5.78 -4.77 21.27
CA ALA A 295 -5.75 -5.93 20.36
C ALA A 295 -6.87 -5.92 19.30
N ARG A 296 -8.01 -5.28 19.58
CA ARG A 296 -9.11 -5.14 18.59
C ARG A 296 -8.74 -4.27 17.38
N ASN A 297 -7.73 -3.42 17.51
CA ASN A 297 -7.21 -2.67 16.37
C ASN A 297 -6.17 -3.45 15.58
N LEU A 298 -5.47 -4.42 16.20
CA LEU A 298 -4.52 -5.30 15.50
C LEU A 298 -5.22 -6.30 14.57
N ASP A 299 -6.41 -6.79 14.92
CA ASP A 299 -7.22 -7.64 14.01
C ASP A 299 -7.60 -6.91 12.72
N LYS A 300 -7.70 -5.57 12.74
CA LYS A 300 -7.87 -4.75 11.53
C LYS A 300 -6.59 -4.63 10.70
N VAL A 301 -5.42 -4.66 11.34
CA VAL A 301 -4.10 -4.68 10.67
C VAL A 301 -3.91 -6.00 9.92
N ILE A 302 -4.35 -7.11 10.51
CA ILE A 302 -4.19 -8.45 9.95
C ILE A 302 -5.08 -8.64 8.71
N LYS A 303 -6.31 -8.13 8.72
CA LYS A 303 -7.26 -8.30 7.61
C LYS A 303 -6.89 -7.53 6.32
N ILE A 304 -5.92 -6.63 6.39
CA ILE A 304 -5.45 -5.81 5.24
C ILE A 304 -4.09 -6.30 4.72
N LEU A 305 -3.35 -7.08 5.51
CA LEU A 305 -2.02 -7.62 5.18
C LEU A 305 -2.02 -9.16 4.98
N SER A 306 -3.21 -9.76 4.86
CA SER A 306 -3.46 -11.15 4.44
C SER A 306 -4.02 -11.15 3.02
#